data_AF-A0A960MVC1-F1
#
_entry.id   AF-A0A960MVC1-F1
#
_cell.length_a   1.000
_cell.length_b   1.000
_cell.length_c   1.000
_cell.angle_alpha   90.00
_cell.angle_beta   90.00
_cell.angle_gamma   90.00
#
_symmetry.space_group_name_H-M   'P 1'
#
loop_
_entity.id
_entity.type
_entity.pdbx_description
1 polymer ?
#
loop_
_entity_poly.entity_id
_entity_poly.type
_entity_poly.pdbx_seq_one_letter_code
_entity_poly.pdbx_strand_id
1 'polypeptide(L)'
;MKTMKSFDELPDGEEFERLWKQKRIQKPEPNLELNPDSWVERGAEVVGWWLARLEHWLSDSGWLRAWLRFCLWLSVVLTSAAILLLPSVTKVLAEIAASSELLATIIGHVMATVTALPPVLISIGCAYLAWVITKRLWLRRRARSYRQDDPWQ
;
A
#
# COMPACT_ATOMS: atom_id res chain seq x y z
N MET A 1 25.59 27.76 37.36
CA MET A 1 24.26 27.12 37.36
C MET A 1 23.37 27.96 36.43
N LYS A 2 23.04 27.44 35.23
CA LYS A 2 22.28 28.17 34.21
C LYS A 2 20.79 27.90 34.47
N THR A 3 20.05 28.92 34.88
CA THR A 3 18.61 28.84 35.16
C THR A 3 17.86 28.40 33.89
N MET A 4 17.07 27.33 34.00
CA MET A 4 16.13 26.93 32.96
C MET A 4 15.06 28.02 32.83
N LYS A 5 14.90 28.58 31.63
CA LYS A 5 13.86 29.58 31.34
C LYS A 5 12.47 28.96 31.53
N SER A 6 11.60 29.65 32.28
CA SER A 6 10.20 29.26 32.49
C SER A 6 9.42 29.36 31.18
N PHE A 7 8.36 28.56 31.02
CA PHE A 7 7.44 28.64 29.87
C PHE A 7 6.74 30.02 29.76
N ASP A 8 6.75 30.82 30.84
CA ASP A 8 6.25 32.21 30.82
C ASP A 8 7.21 33.20 30.14
N GLU A 9 8.45 32.80 29.87
CA GLU A 9 9.41 33.57 29.04
C GLU A 9 9.38 33.11 27.58
N LEU A 10 8.22 32.69 27.08
CA LEU A 10 8.05 32.46 25.65
C LEU A 10 8.31 33.78 24.91
N PRO A 11 9.19 33.78 23.89
CA PRO A 11 9.53 34.99 23.16
C PRO A 11 8.26 35.61 22.59
N ASP A 12 8.08 36.92 22.81
CA ASP A 12 6.91 37.67 22.35
C ASP A 12 6.66 37.45 20.85
N GLY A 13 5.41 37.59 20.39
CA GLY A 13 5.05 37.39 18.98
C GLY A 13 5.93 38.17 17.99
N GLU A 14 6.44 39.35 18.41
CA GLU A 14 7.41 40.13 17.63
C GLU A 14 8.78 39.46 17.47
N GLU A 15 9.25 38.71 18.47
CA GLU A 15 10.50 37.95 18.37
C GLU A 15 10.36 36.78 17.42
N PHE A 16 9.20 36.11 17.42
CA PHE A 16 8.87 35.10 16.41
C PHE A 16 8.83 35.71 15.00
N GLU A 17 8.22 36.88 14.81
CA GLU A 17 8.25 37.59 13.54
C GLU A 17 9.67 37.99 13.13
N ARG A 18 10.54 38.39 14.07
CA ARG A 18 11.94 38.69 13.79
C ARG A 18 12.73 37.45 13.38
N LEU A 19 12.50 36.31 14.02
CA LEU A 19 13.06 35.01 13.62
C LEU A 19 12.51 34.56 12.26
N TRP A 20 11.32 35.02 11.90
CA TRP A 20 10.69 34.72 10.62
C TRP A 20 11.11 35.66 9.47
N LYS A 21 11.55 36.89 9.78
CA LYS A 21 12.03 37.84 8.77
C LYS A 21 13.34 37.35 8.16
N GLN A 22 13.27 36.96 6.88
CA GLN A 22 14.41 36.63 6.03
C GLN A 22 15.27 37.89 5.80
N LYS A 23 16.15 38.21 6.75
CA LYS A 23 17.24 39.14 6.46
C LYS A 23 18.23 38.44 5.54
N ARG A 24 18.60 39.14 4.47
CA ARG A 24 19.65 38.69 3.56
C ARG A 24 20.92 38.42 4.37
N ILE A 25 21.50 37.25 4.17
CA ILE A 25 22.74 36.88 4.86
C ILE A 25 23.85 37.74 4.28
N GLN A 26 24.55 38.49 5.13
CA GLN A 26 25.67 39.32 4.69
C GLN A 26 26.80 38.42 4.17
N LYS A 27 27.53 38.89 3.16
CA LYS A 27 28.66 38.16 2.59
C LYS A 27 29.69 37.93 3.69
N PRO A 28 30.21 36.69 3.87
CA PRO A 28 31.19 36.43 4.92
C PRO A 28 32.50 37.16 4.62
N GLU A 29 32.92 38.04 5.52
CA GLU A 29 34.23 38.67 5.51
C GLU A 29 35.18 37.83 6.38
N PRO A 30 36.33 37.37 5.85
CA PRO A 30 37.30 36.65 6.67
C PRO A 30 37.92 37.61 7.68
N ASN A 31 37.84 37.27 8.98
CA ASN A 31 38.53 38.02 10.00
C ASN A 31 40.03 37.64 10.00
N LEU A 32 40.88 38.57 9.56
CA LEU A 32 42.32 38.37 9.41
C LEU A 32 43.11 38.70 10.68
N GLU A 33 42.45 39.19 11.74
CA GLU A 33 43.08 39.59 13.01
C GLU A 33 43.16 38.44 14.03
N LEU A 34 43.58 37.25 13.58
CA LEU A 34 43.72 36.08 14.45
C LEU A 34 45.11 35.99 15.05
N ASN A 35 45.16 35.70 16.37
CA ASN A 35 46.38 35.45 17.11
C ASN A 35 47.23 34.37 16.41
N PRO A 36 48.50 34.66 16.02
CA PRO A 36 49.30 33.75 15.21
C PRO A 36 49.62 32.40 15.86
N ASP A 37 49.55 32.30 17.19
CA ASP A 37 49.99 31.11 17.93
C ASP A 37 48.89 30.05 18.17
N SER A 38 47.61 30.36 17.89
CA SER A 38 46.49 29.43 18.11
C SER A 38 46.06 28.76 16.79
N TRP A 39 46.66 27.60 16.49
CA TRP A 39 46.32 26.80 15.30
C TRP A 39 44.87 26.29 15.32
N VAL A 40 44.31 26.07 16.52
CA VAL A 40 42.93 25.62 16.72
C VAL A 40 41.94 26.71 16.34
N GLU A 41 42.18 27.96 16.76
CA GLU A 41 41.33 29.10 16.44
C GLU A 41 41.32 29.37 14.93
N ARG A 42 42.48 29.25 14.25
CA ARG A 42 42.55 29.36 12.80
C ARG A 42 41.78 28.25 12.08
N GLY A 43 41.89 27.01 12.55
CA GLY A 43 41.13 25.89 11.98
C GLY A 43 39.62 26.08 12.15
N ALA A 44 39.18 26.54 13.32
CA ALA A 44 37.78 26.85 13.60
C ALA A 44 37.25 27.99 12.71
N GLU A 45 38.03 29.06 12.53
CA GLU A 45 37.64 30.18 11.67
C GLU A 45 37.54 29.77 10.19
N VAL A 46 38.50 28.97 9.70
CA VAL A 46 38.46 28.48 8.32
C VAL A 46 37.22 27.62 8.08
N VAL A 47 36.90 26.70 9.01
CA VAL A 47 35.68 25.88 8.91
C VAL A 47 34.43 26.75 9.00
N GLY A 48 34.40 27.71 9.93
CA GLY A 48 33.30 28.67 10.07
C GLY A 48 33.08 29.50 8.82
N TRP A 49 34.15 29.98 8.19
CA TRP A 49 34.12 30.70 6.93
C TRP A 49 33.62 29.84 5.77
N TRP A 50 34.06 28.58 5.68
CA TRP A 50 33.54 27.64 4.69
C TRP A 50 32.05 27.35 4.88
N LEU A 51 31.60 27.19 6.13
CA LEU A 51 30.18 26.99 6.45
C LEU A 51 29.35 28.22 6.07
N ALA A 52 29.78 29.42 6.46
CA ALA A 52 29.11 30.68 6.13
C ALA A 52 29.12 30.97 4.62
N ARG A 53 30.19 30.59 3.93
CA ARG A 53 30.29 30.69 2.48
C ARG A 53 29.37 29.71 1.77
N LEU A 54 29.29 28.46 2.22
CA LEU A 54 28.33 27.48 1.71
C LEU A 54 26.90 27.95 1.95
N GLU A 55 26.61 28.46 3.15
CA GLU A 55 25.30 29.00 3.50
C GLU A 55 24.92 30.20 2.63
N HIS A 56 25.86 31.12 2.36
CA HIS A 56 25.66 32.23 1.44
C HIS A 56 25.49 31.75 -0.01
N TRP A 57 26.26 30.76 -0.47
CA TRP A 57 26.14 30.21 -1.82
C TRP A 57 24.80 29.48 -2.05
N LEU A 58 24.34 28.72 -1.04
CA LEU A 58 23.07 28.02 -1.07
C LEU A 58 21.86 28.96 -0.88
N SER A 59 22.05 30.13 -0.24
CA SER A 59 20.94 30.98 0.22
C SER A 59 21.23 32.49 0.15
N ASP A 60 21.84 32.98 -0.94
CA ASP A 60 22.10 34.42 -1.14
C ASP A 60 20.79 35.25 -1.15
N SER A 61 19.69 34.65 -1.60
CA SER A 61 18.36 35.27 -1.67
C SER A 61 17.40 34.86 -0.53
N GLY A 62 17.81 33.96 0.37
CA GLY A 62 16.89 33.35 1.36
C GLY A 62 15.94 32.30 0.77
N TRP A 63 15.94 32.08 -0.56
CA TRP A 63 15.00 31.19 -1.24
C TRP A 63 15.05 29.75 -0.74
N LEU A 64 16.25 29.20 -0.49
CA LEU A 64 16.39 27.82 -0.03
C LEU A 64 15.72 27.59 1.33
N ARG A 65 15.82 28.56 2.26
CA ARG A 65 15.13 28.48 3.56
C ARG A 65 13.61 28.55 3.39
N ALA A 66 13.10 29.36 2.45
CA ALA A 66 11.68 29.38 2.13
C ALA A 66 11.22 28.06 1.48
N TRP A 67 12.04 27.48 0.61
CA TRP A 67 11.77 26.20 -0.04
C TRP A 67 11.72 25.03 0.95
N LEU A 68 12.71 24.94 1.84
CA LEU A 68 12.71 23.97 2.96
C LEU A 68 11.50 24.19 3.87
N ARG A 69 11.20 25.47 4.16
CA ARG A 69 9.94 26.03 4.66
C ARG A 69 8.71 25.29 4.13
N PHE A 70 8.54 25.46 2.83
CA PHE A 70 7.41 24.97 2.06
C PHE A 70 7.37 23.44 2.04
N CYS A 71 8.49 22.76 1.79
CA CYS A 71 8.57 21.31 1.81
C CYS A 71 8.16 20.73 3.17
N LEU A 72 8.59 21.34 4.27
CA LEU A 72 8.27 20.88 5.62
C LEU A 72 6.79 21.10 5.93
N TRP A 73 6.25 22.28 5.59
CA TRP A 73 4.82 22.56 5.72
C TRP A 73 3.98 21.60 4.86
N LEU A 74 4.36 21.40 3.60
CA LEU A 74 3.69 20.48 2.68
C LEU A 74 3.73 19.04 3.20
N SER A 75 4.86 18.59 3.75
CA SER A 75 5.01 17.27 4.36
C SER A 75 4.06 17.08 5.54
N VAL A 76 3.93 18.08 6.43
CA VAL A 76 3.01 18.03 7.56
C VAL A 76 1.55 17.95 7.07
N VAL A 77 1.18 18.78 6.10
CA VAL A 77 -0.17 18.77 5.50
C VAL A 77 -0.47 17.42 4.85
N LEU A 78 0.43 16.90 4.01
CA LEU A 78 0.26 15.61 3.35
C LEU A 78 0.18 14.46 4.35
N THR A 79 1.03 14.47 5.38
CA THR A 79 1.01 13.45 6.44
C THR A 79 -0.31 13.50 7.20
N SER A 80 -0.80 14.70 7.55
CA SER A 80 -2.09 14.85 8.23
C SER A 80 -3.26 14.34 7.37
N ALA A 81 -3.27 14.68 6.07
CA ALA A 81 -4.26 14.18 5.13
C ALA A 81 -4.17 12.67 4.96
N ALA A 82 -2.97 12.11 4.87
CA ALA A 82 -2.75 10.67 4.80
C ALA A 82 -3.28 9.97 6.04
N ILE A 83 -2.98 10.47 7.25
CA ILE A 83 -3.48 9.88 8.51
C ILE A 83 -5.02 9.90 8.57
N LEU A 84 -5.66 10.97 8.08
CA LEU A 84 -7.12 11.08 8.03
C LEU A 84 -7.75 10.17 6.97
N LEU A 85 -7.11 10.04 5.81
CA LEU A 85 -7.64 9.29 4.67
C LEU A 85 -7.36 7.78 4.76
N LEU A 86 -6.21 7.38 5.31
CA LEU A 86 -5.80 5.99 5.47
C LEU A 86 -6.89 5.08 6.05
N PRO A 87 -7.50 5.37 7.22
CA PRO A 87 -8.52 4.50 7.80
C PRO A 87 -9.79 4.40 6.93
N SER A 88 -10.09 5.43 6.13
CA SER A 88 -11.23 5.41 5.22
C SER A 88 -10.92 4.55 4.00
N VAL A 89 -9.75 4.72 3.41
CA VAL A 89 -9.28 3.95 2.24
C VAL A 89 -9.13 2.47 2.59
N THR A 90 -8.56 2.14 3.75
CA THR A 90 -8.38 0.75 4.17
C THR A 90 -9.72 0.04 4.40
N LYS A 91 -10.73 0.73 4.95
CA LYS A 91 -12.08 0.17 5.09
C LYS A 91 -12.71 -0.13 3.73
N VAL A 92 -12.60 0.79 2.78
CA VAL A 92 -13.14 0.57 1.43
C VAL A 92 -12.43 -0.59 0.73
N LEU A 93 -11.09 -0.66 0.83
CA LEU A 93 -10.33 -1.78 0.27
C LEU A 93 -10.69 -3.12 0.92
N ALA A 94 -10.89 -3.13 2.24
CA ALA A 94 -11.30 -4.33 2.97
C ALA A 94 -12.67 -4.82 2.50
N GLU A 95 -13.63 -3.91 2.30
CA GLU A 95 -14.97 -4.24 1.80
C GLU A 95 -14.91 -4.80 0.37
N ILE A 96 -14.08 -4.20 -0.49
CA ILE A 96 -13.86 -4.71 -1.86
C ILE A 96 -13.24 -6.11 -1.82
N ALA A 97 -12.26 -6.34 -0.96
CA ALA A 97 -11.64 -7.66 -0.79
C ALA A 97 -12.65 -8.71 -0.30
N ALA A 98 -13.44 -8.38 0.74
CA ALA A 98 -14.47 -9.26 1.27
C ALA A 98 -15.55 -9.59 0.21
N SER A 99 -15.96 -8.59 -0.57
CA SER A 99 -16.91 -8.80 -1.68
C SER A 99 -16.34 -9.70 -2.78
N SER A 100 -15.03 -9.63 -3.03
CA SER A 100 -14.36 -10.47 -4.02
C SER A 100 -14.30 -11.94 -3.61
N GLU A 101 -14.13 -12.21 -2.31
CA GLU A 101 -14.16 -13.57 -1.76
C GLU A 101 -15.56 -14.20 -1.89
N LEU A 102 -16.61 -13.44 -1.59
CA LEU A 102 -17.99 -13.88 -1.80
C LEU A 102 -18.28 -14.16 -3.27
N LEU A 103 -17.77 -13.33 -4.18
CA LEU A 103 -17.95 -13.52 -5.61
C LEU A 103 -17.20 -14.77 -6.10
N ALA A 104 -15.98 -14.98 -5.64
CA ALA A 104 -15.17 -16.16 -5.96
C ALA A 104 -15.82 -17.45 -5.46
N THR A 105 -16.38 -17.46 -4.25
CA THR A 105 -17.08 -18.63 -3.71
C THR A 105 -18.36 -18.96 -4.48
N ILE A 106 -19.15 -17.94 -4.85
CA ILE A 106 -20.33 -18.11 -5.70
C ILE A 106 -19.94 -18.70 -7.06
N ILE A 107 -18.94 -18.13 -7.73
CA ILE A 107 -18.44 -18.65 -9.02
C ILE A 107 -17.92 -20.08 -8.85
N GLY A 108 -17.20 -20.36 -7.77
CA GLY A 108 -16.70 -21.69 -7.46
C GLY A 108 -17.82 -22.72 -7.35
N HIS A 109 -18.88 -22.40 -6.60
CA HIS A 109 -20.06 -23.29 -6.47
C HIS A 109 -20.81 -23.46 -7.80
N VAL A 110 -20.98 -22.40 -8.59
CA VAL A 110 -21.62 -22.48 -9.90
C VAL A 110 -20.80 -23.35 -10.85
N MET A 111 -19.48 -23.16 -10.92
CA MET A 111 -18.62 -23.98 -11.76
C MET A 111 -18.58 -25.43 -11.29
N ALA A 112 -18.55 -25.67 -9.98
CA ALA A 112 -18.61 -27.02 -9.42
C ALA A 112 -19.93 -27.72 -9.77
N THR A 113 -21.07 -27.03 -9.68
CA THR A 113 -22.37 -27.60 -10.08
C THR A 113 -22.46 -27.85 -11.58
N VAL A 114 -22.01 -26.89 -12.40
CA VAL A 114 -21.98 -27.03 -13.87
C VAL A 114 -21.08 -28.18 -14.32
N THR A 115 -19.96 -28.42 -13.64
CA THR A 115 -19.03 -29.52 -13.98
C THR A 115 -19.45 -30.87 -13.40
N ALA A 116 -20.16 -30.90 -12.26
CA ALA A 116 -20.67 -32.12 -11.65
C ALA A 116 -21.94 -32.66 -12.33
N LEU A 117 -22.72 -31.81 -13.01
CA LEU A 117 -23.98 -32.19 -13.65
C LEU A 117 -23.82 -33.20 -14.81
N PRO A 118 -22.87 -33.01 -15.76
CA PRO A 118 -22.67 -33.93 -16.88
C PRO A 118 -22.39 -35.39 -16.47
N PRO A 119 -21.44 -35.71 -15.57
CA PRO A 119 -21.19 -37.10 -15.19
C PRO A 119 -22.39 -37.74 -14.47
N VAL A 120 -23.18 -36.98 -13.72
CA VAL A 120 -24.40 -37.48 -13.08
C VAL A 120 -25.44 -37.84 -14.14
N LEU A 121 -25.69 -36.96 -15.12
CA LEU A 121 -26.63 -37.26 -16.22
C LEU A 121 -26.18 -38.45 -17.06
N ILE A 122 -24.88 -38.54 -17.35
CA ILE A 122 -24.30 -39.67 -18.10
C ILE A 122 -24.46 -40.97 -17.31
N SER A 123 -24.19 -40.98 -16.01
CA SER A 123 -24.33 -42.19 -15.19
C SER A 123 -25.78 -42.67 -15.11
N ILE A 124 -26.75 -41.76 -14.96
CA ILE A 124 -28.19 -42.06 -15.03
C ILE A 124 -28.56 -42.63 -16.41
N GLY A 125 -28.10 -42.00 -17.49
CA GLY A 125 -28.34 -42.47 -18.86
C GLY A 125 -27.79 -43.88 -19.11
N CYS A 126 -26.57 -44.15 -18.65
CA CYS A 126 -25.93 -45.47 -18.74
C CYS A 126 -26.69 -46.54 -17.94
N ALA A 127 -27.09 -46.23 -16.71
CA ALA A 127 -27.88 -47.15 -15.88
C ALA A 127 -29.22 -47.50 -16.54
N TYR A 128 -29.90 -46.49 -17.10
CA TYR A 128 -31.16 -46.69 -17.83
C TYR A 128 -30.96 -47.58 -19.06
N LEU A 129 -29.94 -47.33 -19.87
CA LEU A 129 -29.64 -48.16 -21.06
C LEU A 129 -29.30 -49.60 -20.67
N ALA A 130 -28.51 -49.81 -19.62
CA ALA A 130 -28.19 -51.15 -19.12
C ALA A 130 -29.45 -51.90 -18.68
N TRP A 131 -30.37 -51.24 -17.98
CA TRP A 131 -31.66 -51.81 -17.60
C TRP A 131 -32.52 -52.19 -18.82
N VAL A 132 -32.61 -51.33 -19.83
CA VAL A 132 -33.37 -51.63 -21.05
C VAL A 132 -32.77 -52.83 -21.80
N ILE A 133 -31.44 -52.88 -21.94
CA ILE A 133 -30.73 -53.96 -22.63
C ILE A 133 -30.94 -55.29 -21.89
N THR A 134 -30.75 -55.31 -20.57
CA THR A 134 -30.93 -56.52 -19.75
C THR A 134 -32.36 -57.02 -19.81
N LYS A 135 -33.36 -56.13 -19.68
CA LYS A 135 -34.78 -56.47 -19.84
C LYS A 135 -35.06 -57.07 -21.22
N ARG A 136 -34.53 -56.47 -22.29
CA ARG A 136 -34.73 -56.95 -23.67
C ARG A 136 -34.06 -58.31 -23.90
N LEU A 137 -32.86 -58.52 -23.37
CA LEU A 137 -32.16 -59.82 -23.46
C LEU A 137 -32.90 -60.90 -22.67
N TRP A 138 -33.44 -60.57 -21.51
CA TRP A 138 -34.18 -61.50 -20.68
C TRP A 138 -35.50 -61.93 -21.34
N LEU A 139 -36.24 -60.99 -21.93
CA LEU A 139 -37.43 -61.31 -22.73
C LEU A 139 -37.10 -62.17 -23.96
N ARG A 140 -36.00 -61.88 -24.66
CA ARG A 140 -35.52 -62.70 -25.80
C ARG A 140 -35.07 -64.11 -25.38
N ARG A 141 -34.52 -64.26 -24.17
CA ARG A 141 -34.17 -65.59 -23.63
C ARG A 141 -35.44 -66.39 -23.33
N ARG A 142 -36.44 -65.78 -22.68
CA ARG A 142 -37.75 -66.43 -22.42
C ARG A 142 -38.47 -66.87 -23.70
N ALA A 143 -38.49 -66.01 -24.73
CA ALA A 143 -39.12 -66.37 -26.02
C ALA A 143 -38.43 -67.54 -26.74
N ARG A 144 -37.13 -67.76 -26.53
CA ARG A 144 -36.42 -68.92 -27.09
C ARG A 144 -36.73 -70.21 -26.32
N SER A 145 -36.86 -70.15 -25.00
CA SER A 145 -37.30 -71.30 -24.20
C SER A 145 -38.69 -71.79 -24.61
N TYR A 146 -39.64 -70.88 -24.85
CA TYR A 146 -40.99 -71.28 -25.32
C TYR A 146 -41.01 -71.93 -26.71
N ARG A 147 -40.01 -71.69 -27.57
CA ARG A 147 -39.95 -72.29 -28.92
C ARG A 147 -39.38 -73.71 -28.93
N GLN A 148 -38.72 -74.13 -27.86
CA GLN A 148 -38.08 -75.45 -27.76
C GLN A 148 -39.00 -76.50 -27.12
N ASP A 149 -40.13 -76.06 -26.55
CA ASP A 149 -41.14 -76.91 -25.91
C ASP A 149 -42.36 -77.20 -26.81
N ASP A 150 -42.32 -76.84 -28.10
CA ASP A 150 -43.38 -77.20 -29.07
C ASP A 150 -43.24 -78.70 -29.44
N PRO A 151 -44.12 -79.61 -28.97
CA PRO A 151 -43.99 -81.06 -29.19
C PRO A 151 -44.55 -81.52 -30.54
N TRP A 152 -44.85 -80.59 -31.45
CA TRP A 152 -45.61 -80.84 -32.68
C TRP A 152 -44.84 -80.51 -33.98
N GLN A 153 -43.52 -80.50 -33.94
CA GLN A 153 -42.66 -80.61 -35.14
C GLN A 153 -41.90 -81.93 -35.15
#